data_AF-A0A920SE54-F1
#
_entry.id   AF-A0A920SE54-F1
#
_cell.length_a   1.000
_cell.length_b   1.000
_cell.length_c   1.000
_cell.angle_alpha   90.00
_cell.angle_beta   90.00
_cell.angle_gamma   90.00
#
_symmetry.space_group_name_H-M   'P 1'
#
loop_
_entity.id
_entity.type
_entity.pdbx_description
1 polymer ?
#
loop_
_entity_poly.entity_id
_entity_poly.type
_entity_poly.pdbx_seq_one_letter_code
_entity_poly.pdbx_strand_id
1 'polypeptide(L)'
;MSANPTSSATSNVGIGSFEAVDFDSSTFDPSRFGLTTGIVDEVGYGRSVERFRTQGISLPTFGQMADPSTIPESVRESLAGVDRNAADPRNLYRVHWYNDLHGGMVDLPDHVVLPPELTGVASPIIVAFGNRFPMIGAHKVLAAYSCLVPRIVSGEYDPTIHRAIWPSTGNYAREAWPSLASWVVAVSPSSPRT
;
A
#
# COMPACT_ATOMS: atom_id res chain seq x y z
N MET A 1 -50.40 -26.35 -9.58
CA MET A 1 -50.09 -25.81 -8.24
C MET A 1 -48.65 -26.18 -7.95
N SER A 2 -47.70 -25.40 -8.49
CA SER A 2 -46.96 -24.30 -7.83
C SER A 2 -45.95 -24.82 -6.81
N ALA A 3 -44.68 -24.42 -6.78
CA ALA A 3 -43.77 -23.71 -7.69
C ALA A 3 -42.38 -23.89 -7.06
N ASN A 4 -41.33 -24.10 -7.87
CA ASN A 4 -39.94 -24.00 -7.39
C ASN A 4 -39.62 -22.53 -7.04
N PRO A 5 -38.90 -22.22 -5.94
CA PRO A 5 -38.42 -20.88 -5.73
C PRO A 5 -37.23 -20.64 -6.67
N THR A 6 -37.48 -19.82 -7.69
CA THR A 6 -36.45 -19.16 -8.49
C THR A 6 -35.57 -18.32 -7.57
N SER A 7 -34.27 -18.66 -7.52
CA SER A 7 -33.21 -17.80 -7.04
C SER A 7 -33.30 -16.44 -7.74
N SER A 8 -33.76 -15.41 -7.03
CA SER A 8 -33.75 -14.05 -7.53
C SER A 8 -32.30 -13.55 -7.53
N ALA A 9 -31.68 -13.55 -8.70
CA ALA A 9 -30.47 -12.78 -8.93
C ALA A 9 -30.81 -11.31 -8.68
N THR A 10 -30.31 -10.75 -7.59
CA THR A 10 -30.34 -9.31 -7.33
C THR A 10 -29.49 -8.64 -8.40
N SER A 11 -30.12 -8.08 -9.43
CA SER A 11 -29.44 -7.25 -10.41
C SER A 11 -28.99 -5.97 -9.72
N ASN A 12 -27.68 -5.83 -9.56
CA ASN A 12 -27.05 -4.64 -9.00
C ASN A 12 -27.12 -3.55 -10.08
N VAL A 13 -28.24 -2.82 -10.17
CA VAL A 13 -28.44 -1.76 -11.17
C VAL A 13 -28.32 -0.41 -10.46
N GLY A 14 -27.08 0.03 -10.25
CA GLY A 14 -26.75 1.34 -9.67
C GLY A 14 -25.63 2.00 -10.47
N ILE A 15 -25.51 3.33 -10.41
CA ILE A 15 -24.34 4.02 -10.96
C ILE A 15 -23.09 3.48 -10.24
N GLY A 16 -22.21 2.81 -10.98
CA GLY A 16 -21.06 2.06 -10.43
C GLY A 16 -21.25 0.53 -10.37
N SER A 17 -22.34 -0.02 -10.92
CA SER A 17 -22.45 -1.45 -11.20
C SER A 17 -21.52 -1.82 -12.34
N PHE A 18 -20.26 -2.04 -12.01
CA PHE A 18 -19.34 -2.73 -12.91
C PHE A 18 -19.69 -4.21 -12.85
N GLU A 19 -19.79 -4.87 -14.00
CA GLU A 19 -19.66 -6.32 -14.02
C GLU A 19 -18.36 -6.67 -13.29
N ALA A 20 -18.38 -7.71 -12.45
CA ALA A 20 -17.14 -8.20 -11.86
C ALA A 20 -16.20 -8.52 -13.02
N VAL A 21 -15.15 -7.71 -13.18
CA VAL A 21 -14.19 -7.91 -14.25
C VAL A 21 -13.47 -9.21 -13.92
N ASP A 22 -13.76 -10.25 -14.68
CA ASP A 22 -13.10 -11.53 -14.52
C ASP A 22 -11.67 -11.40 -15.04
N PHE A 23 -10.70 -11.51 -14.14
CA PHE A 23 -9.29 -11.39 -14.48
C PHE A 23 -8.76 -12.76 -14.89
N ASP A 24 -8.60 -12.97 -16.19
CA ASP A 24 -7.91 -14.15 -16.69
C ASP A 24 -6.39 -14.00 -16.51
N SER A 25 -5.90 -14.52 -15.39
CA SER A 25 -4.49 -14.54 -15.05
C SER A 25 -3.59 -15.19 -16.12
N SER A 26 -4.14 -16.07 -16.98
CA SER A 26 -3.36 -16.72 -18.03
C SER A 26 -2.99 -15.77 -19.18
N THR A 27 -3.73 -14.67 -19.34
CA THR A 27 -3.48 -13.63 -20.35
C THR A 27 -2.53 -12.54 -19.86
N PHE A 28 -2.22 -12.52 -18.56
CA PHE A 28 -1.36 -11.53 -17.96
C PHE A 28 0.10 -11.96 -18.12
N ASP A 29 0.85 -11.22 -18.94
CA ASP A 29 2.31 -11.35 -19.04
C ASP A 29 2.98 -10.40 -18.04
N PRO A 30 3.51 -10.90 -16.91
CA PRO A 30 4.11 -10.05 -15.88
C PRO A 30 5.40 -9.39 -16.38
N SER A 31 6.11 -10.04 -17.32
CA SER A 31 7.40 -9.56 -17.84
C SER A 31 7.24 -8.25 -18.62
N ARG A 32 6.13 -8.09 -19.34
CA ARG A 32 5.78 -6.85 -20.06
C ARG A 32 5.67 -5.63 -19.15
N PHE A 33 5.32 -5.84 -17.89
CA PHE A 33 5.20 -4.78 -16.88
C PHE A 33 6.39 -4.74 -15.91
N GLY A 34 7.43 -5.55 -16.16
CA GLY A 34 8.58 -5.67 -15.27
C GLY A 34 8.20 -6.20 -13.89
N LEU A 35 7.14 -7.00 -13.80
CA LEU A 35 6.68 -7.68 -12.60
C LEU A 35 7.26 -9.09 -12.60
N THR A 36 8.55 -9.22 -12.29
CA THR A 36 9.20 -10.52 -12.24
C THR A 36 8.74 -11.31 -11.01
N THR A 37 8.43 -12.59 -11.20
CA THR A 37 8.03 -13.51 -10.12
C THR A 37 9.21 -14.28 -9.51
N GLY A 38 10.43 -14.06 -10.00
CA GLY A 38 11.66 -14.68 -9.52
C GLY A 38 12.78 -13.67 -9.33
N ILE A 39 13.92 -14.15 -8.84
CA ILE A 39 15.15 -13.35 -8.72
C ILE A 39 15.74 -13.15 -10.10
N VAL A 40 15.99 -11.88 -10.47
CA VAL A 40 16.60 -11.48 -11.74
C VAL A 40 18.10 -11.24 -11.56
N ASP A 41 18.50 -10.64 -10.43
CA ASP A 41 19.90 -10.40 -10.07
C ASP A 41 20.20 -10.94 -8.66
N GLU A 42 20.87 -12.10 -8.62
CA GLU A 42 21.28 -12.77 -7.38
C GLU A 42 22.25 -11.93 -6.53
N VAL A 43 23.13 -11.14 -7.18
CA VAL A 43 24.12 -10.31 -6.47
C VAL A 43 23.43 -9.12 -5.82
N GLY A 44 22.57 -8.43 -6.57
CA GLY A 44 21.74 -7.34 -6.05
C GLY A 44 20.80 -7.79 -4.94
N TYR A 45 20.17 -8.96 -5.10
CA TYR A 45 19.34 -9.59 -4.08
C TYR A 45 20.14 -9.91 -2.80
N GLY A 46 21.31 -10.55 -2.93
CA GLY A 46 22.17 -10.88 -1.80
C GLY A 46 22.60 -9.66 -0.99
N ARG A 47 22.94 -8.55 -1.66
CA ARG A 47 23.26 -7.27 -1.00
C ARG A 47 22.06 -6.66 -0.30
N SER A 48 20.87 -6.75 -0.90
CA SER A 48 19.62 -6.29 -0.29
C SER A 48 19.32 -7.06 1.00
N VAL A 49 19.41 -8.40 0.95
CA VAL A 49 19.23 -9.27 2.12
C VAL A 49 20.21 -8.90 3.23
N GLU A 50 21.50 -8.73 2.90
CA GLU A 50 22.51 -8.40 3.90
C GLU A 50 22.31 -7.00 4.52
N ARG A 51 21.97 -6.01 3.69
CA ARG A 51 21.63 -4.67 4.15
C ARG A 51 20.44 -4.70 5.11
N PHE A 52 19.39 -5.44 4.77
CA PHE A 52 18.17 -5.51 5.56
C PHE A 52 18.41 -6.21 6.89
N ARG A 53 19.16 -7.31 6.86
CA ARG A 53 19.60 -8.01 8.08
C ARG A 53 20.39 -7.09 9.00
N THR A 54 21.38 -6.37 8.46
CA THR A 54 22.23 -5.45 9.24
C THR A 54 21.44 -4.30 9.85
N GLN A 55 20.39 -3.83 9.15
CA GLN A 55 19.55 -2.71 9.60
C GLN A 55 18.31 -3.16 10.39
N GLY A 56 18.11 -4.47 10.61
CA GLY A 56 16.93 -5.01 11.28
C GLY A 56 15.62 -4.75 10.52
N ILE A 57 15.67 -4.64 9.19
CA ILE A 57 14.50 -4.36 8.34
C ILE A 57 13.83 -5.67 7.96
N SER A 58 12.54 -5.79 8.27
CA SER A 58 11.67 -6.87 7.80
C SER A 58 10.53 -6.28 6.99
N LEU A 59 10.19 -6.93 5.88
CA LEU A 59 9.15 -6.47 4.95
C LEU A 59 7.84 -7.25 5.17
N PRO A 60 6.67 -6.58 5.21
CA PRO A 60 5.40 -7.26 5.08
C PRO A 60 5.19 -7.78 3.66
N THR A 61 4.50 -8.92 3.55
CA THR A 61 4.03 -9.41 2.25
C THR A 61 2.83 -8.58 1.77
N PHE A 62 2.55 -8.59 0.46
CA PHE A 62 1.32 -8.00 -0.07
C PHE A 62 0.05 -8.63 0.53
N GLY A 63 0.08 -9.95 0.78
CA GLY A 63 -1.02 -10.64 1.46
C GLY A 63 -1.25 -10.11 2.87
N GLN A 64 -0.18 -9.88 3.65
CA GLN A 64 -0.27 -9.28 4.97
C GLN A 64 -0.75 -7.83 4.98
N MET A 65 -0.45 -7.04 3.96
CA MET A 65 -0.99 -5.68 3.87
C MET A 65 -2.47 -5.66 3.45
N ALA A 66 -2.90 -6.64 2.65
CA ALA A 66 -4.29 -6.80 2.25
C ALA A 66 -5.14 -7.33 3.42
N ASP A 67 -4.60 -8.28 4.19
CA ASP A 67 -5.17 -8.84 5.41
C ASP A 67 -4.17 -8.77 6.58
N PRO A 68 -4.16 -7.65 7.32
CA PRO A 68 -3.27 -7.45 8.47
C PRO A 68 -3.47 -8.43 9.62
N SER A 69 -4.60 -9.17 9.65
CA SER A 69 -4.80 -10.22 10.65
C SER A 69 -3.82 -11.38 10.51
N THR A 70 -3.21 -11.54 9.32
CA THR A 70 -2.20 -12.56 9.02
C THR A 70 -0.77 -12.14 9.44
N ILE A 71 -0.59 -10.90 9.92
CA ILE A 71 0.70 -10.45 10.46
C ILE A 71 0.98 -11.20 11.77
N PRO A 72 2.16 -11.83 11.95
CA PRO A 72 2.48 -12.57 13.16
C PRO A 72 2.35 -11.71 14.42
N GLU A 73 1.84 -12.32 15.50
CA GLU A 73 1.62 -11.60 16.76
C GLU A 73 2.88 -10.92 17.28
N SER A 74 4.03 -11.61 17.20
CA SER A 74 5.33 -11.04 17.62
C SER A 74 5.69 -9.74 16.88
N VAL A 75 5.30 -9.63 15.61
CA VAL A 75 5.51 -8.40 14.83
C VAL A 75 4.54 -7.32 15.28
N ARG A 76 3.26 -7.66 15.51
CA ARG A 76 2.24 -6.72 16.02
C ARG A 76 2.62 -6.17 17.39
N GLU A 77 3.04 -7.03 18.30
CA GLU A 77 3.54 -6.66 19.63
C GLU A 77 4.77 -5.76 19.53
N SER A 78 5.66 -6.00 18.56
CA SER A 78 6.86 -5.16 18.36
C SER A 78 6.55 -3.71 17.95
N LEU A 79 5.32 -3.43 17.50
CA LEU A 79 4.84 -2.09 17.17
C LEU A 79 4.38 -1.30 18.40
N ALA A 80 4.21 -1.96 19.55
CA ALA A 80 3.83 -1.30 20.79
C ALA A 80 4.92 -0.28 21.19
N GLY A 81 4.51 0.95 21.46
CA GLY A 81 5.41 2.05 21.80
C GLY A 81 6.21 2.64 20.63
N VAL A 82 6.05 2.12 19.41
CA VAL A 82 6.65 2.72 18.21
C VAL A 82 5.76 3.87 17.73
N ASP A 83 6.31 5.08 17.67
CA ASP A 83 5.63 6.21 17.03
C ASP A 83 5.35 5.85 15.55
N ARG A 84 4.07 5.88 15.18
CA ARG A 84 3.61 5.56 13.82
C ARG A 84 4.24 6.46 12.75
N ASN A 85 4.66 7.66 13.12
CA ASN A 85 5.25 8.62 12.18
C ASN A 85 6.78 8.62 12.19
N ALA A 86 7.41 7.88 13.10
CA ALA A 86 8.86 7.72 13.12
C ALA A 86 9.34 6.89 11.91
N ALA A 87 10.58 7.16 11.49
CA ALA A 87 11.30 6.40 10.46
C ALA A 87 11.80 5.04 10.99
N ASP A 88 10.92 4.29 11.65
CA ASP A 88 11.18 2.96 12.18
C ASP A 88 10.77 1.89 11.15
N PRO A 89 11.66 0.95 10.76
CA PRO A 89 11.33 -0.12 9.82
C PRO A 89 10.08 -0.92 10.18
N ARG A 90 9.75 -1.08 11.47
CA ARG A 90 8.56 -1.82 11.90
C ARG A 90 7.28 -1.17 11.40
N ASN A 91 7.25 0.16 11.22
CA ASN A 91 6.10 0.85 10.66
C ASN A 91 5.74 0.41 9.23
N LEU A 92 6.59 -0.35 8.54
CA LEU A 92 6.21 -1.05 7.31
C LEU A 92 4.97 -1.92 7.48
N TYR A 93 4.85 -2.60 8.62
CA TYR A 93 3.69 -3.44 8.92
C TYR A 93 2.41 -2.65 9.16
N ARG A 94 2.47 -1.31 9.27
CA ARG A 94 1.31 -0.41 9.31
C ARG A 94 0.94 0.14 7.92
N VAL A 95 1.58 -0.30 6.84
CA VAL A 95 1.28 0.17 5.48
C VAL A 95 0.04 -0.55 4.93
N HIS A 96 -1.13 -0.29 5.53
CA HIS A 96 -2.43 -0.83 5.17
C HIS A 96 -3.59 0.09 5.63
N TRP A 97 -4.82 -0.22 5.23
CA TRP A 97 -6.00 0.60 5.54
C TRP A 97 -6.57 0.43 6.95
N TYR A 98 -6.27 -0.70 7.59
CA TYR A 98 -6.79 -1.09 8.91
C TYR A 98 -6.05 -0.46 10.10
N ASN A 99 -5.75 0.84 10.02
CA ASN A 99 -5.12 1.60 11.09
C ASN A 99 -6.08 2.66 11.65
N ASP A 100 -6.07 2.84 12.97
CA ASP A 100 -6.72 3.98 13.63
C ASP A 100 -5.85 5.25 13.58
N LEU A 101 -6.35 6.35 14.17
CA LEU A 101 -5.62 7.64 14.23
C LEU A 101 -4.29 7.56 15.00
N HIS A 102 -4.15 6.61 15.91
CA HIS A 102 -3.03 6.42 16.82
C HIS A 102 -2.05 5.32 16.35
N GLY A 103 -2.36 4.62 15.25
CA GLY A 103 -1.55 3.53 14.71
C GLY A 103 -1.85 2.15 15.31
N GLY A 104 -2.98 2.01 16.00
CA GLY A 104 -3.57 0.74 16.39
C GLY A 104 -4.32 0.07 15.23
N MET A 105 -4.52 -1.24 15.31
CA MET A 105 -5.23 -2.00 14.29
C MET A 105 -6.75 -1.97 14.54
N VAL A 106 -7.53 -1.84 13.47
CA VAL A 106 -9.00 -1.88 13.51
C VAL A 106 -9.53 -2.93 12.54
N ASP A 107 -10.67 -3.55 12.85
CA ASP A 107 -11.27 -4.59 12.00
C ASP A 107 -11.89 -4.03 10.71
N LEU A 108 -12.23 -2.73 10.71
CA LEU A 108 -12.84 -2.03 9.58
C LEU A 108 -12.07 -0.73 9.33
N PRO A 109 -11.69 -0.41 8.08
CA PRO A 109 -11.00 0.85 7.80
C PRO A 109 -11.84 2.05 8.25
N ASP A 110 -11.19 2.96 8.96
CA ASP A 110 -11.80 4.22 9.38
C ASP A 110 -12.36 4.98 8.17
N HIS A 111 -13.64 5.33 8.25
CA HIS A 111 -14.34 6.06 7.21
C HIS A 111 -15.49 6.89 7.80
N VAL A 112 -15.98 7.84 7.00
CA VAL A 112 -17.25 8.52 7.26
C VAL A 112 -18.20 8.27 6.10
N VAL A 113 -19.48 8.11 6.42
CA VAL A 113 -20.56 8.04 5.43
C VAL A 113 -21.22 9.40 5.35
N LEU A 114 -21.14 10.03 4.19
CA LEU A 114 -21.82 11.28 3.90
C LEU A 114 -23.18 10.95 3.27
N PRO A 115 -24.30 11.25 3.97
CA PRO A 115 -25.61 10.87 3.49
C PRO A 115 -26.12 11.87 2.43
N PRO A 116 -27.21 11.53 1.70
CA PRO A 116 -27.78 12.40 0.67
C PRO A 116 -28.13 13.80 1.16
N GLU A 117 -28.52 13.97 2.43
CA GLU A 117 -28.89 15.26 3.00
C GLU A 117 -27.71 16.23 3.10
N LEU A 118 -26.47 15.72 3.17
CA LEU A 118 -25.25 16.53 3.17
C LEU A 118 -24.70 16.79 1.76
N THR A 119 -24.91 15.87 0.83
CA THR A 119 -24.23 15.86 -0.47
C THR A 119 -25.12 16.24 -1.64
N GLY A 120 -26.44 16.10 -1.51
CA GLY A 120 -27.41 16.20 -2.60
C GLY A 120 -27.36 15.03 -3.59
N VAL A 121 -26.51 14.02 -3.37
CA VAL A 121 -26.38 12.82 -4.20
C VAL A 121 -27.27 11.73 -3.62
N ALA A 122 -28.10 11.08 -4.45
CA ALA A 122 -29.04 10.05 -4.00
C ALA A 122 -28.38 8.86 -3.29
N SER A 123 -27.12 8.57 -3.64
CA SER A 123 -26.32 7.50 -3.02
C SER A 123 -25.43 8.05 -1.90
N PRO A 124 -25.33 7.35 -0.75
CA PRO A 124 -24.35 7.67 0.28
C PRO A 124 -22.92 7.64 -0.27
N ILE A 125 -22.10 8.63 0.12
CA ILE A 125 -20.69 8.72 -0.27
C ILE A 125 -19.83 8.29 0.91
N ILE A 126 -18.98 7.27 0.70
CA ILE A 126 -18.03 6.81 1.72
C ILE A 126 -16.70 7.51 1.51
N VAL A 127 -16.17 8.14 2.57
CA VAL A 127 -14.85 8.77 2.58
C VAL A 127 -13.94 7.99 3.51
N ALA A 128 -13.00 7.25 2.93
CA ALA A 128 -11.97 6.53 3.67
C ALA A 128 -10.83 7.46 4.11
N PHE A 129 -10.30 7.27 5.32
CA PHE A 129 -9.26 8.13 5.85
C PHE A 129 -7.85 7.68 5.45
N GLY A 130 -7.34 8.27 4.38
CA GLY A 130 -5.96 8.03 3.93
C GLY A 130 -4.88 8.54 4.88
N ASN A 131 -5.22 9.29 5.94
CA ASN A 131 -4.24 9.85 6.88
C ASN A 131 -3.84 8.92 8.03
N ARG A 132 -4.37 7.70 8.03
CA ARG A 132 -4.06 6.65 9.02
C ARG A 132 -2.75 5.93 8.75
N PHE A 133 -2.21 6.08 7.55
CA PHE A 133 -0.93 5.50 7.18
C PHE A 133 0.24 6.12 7.95
N PRO A 134 1.31 5.33 8.20
CA PRO A 134 2.46 5.74 8.99
C PRO A 134 3.35 6.77 8.27
N MET A 135 4.32 7.30 9.01
CA MET A 135 5.37 8.25 8.59
C MET A 135 4.85 9.61 8.12
N ILE A 136 4.17 9.65 6.98
CA ILE A 136 3.76 10.91 6.33
C ILE A 136 2.27 11.21 6.51
N GLY A 137 1.53 10.35 7.22
CA GLY A 137 0.09 10.52 7.40
C GLY A 137 -0.68 10.52 6.08
N ALA A 138 -0.26 9.69 5.12
CA ALA A 138 -0.93 9.57 3.81
C ALA A 138 -0.73 8.18 3.19
N HIS A 139 -1.80 7.65 2.59
CA HIS A 139 -1.85 6.35 1.92
C HIS A 139 -0.90 6.16 0.73
N LYS A 140 -0.27 7.23 0.25
CA LYS A 140 0.65 7.15 -0.89
C LYS A 140 1.91 6.31 -0.57
N VAL A 141 2.25 6.16 0.72
CA VAL A 141 3.31 5.24 1.17
C VAL A 141 3.09 3.80 0.69
N LEU A 142 1.83 3.35 0.59
CA LEU A 142 1.50 2.03 0.04
C LEU A 142 1.86 1.94 -1.45
N ALA A 143 1.63 3.01 -2.20
CA ALA A 143 1.98 3.07 -3.62
C ALA A 143 3.50 3.02 -3.80
N ALA A 144 4.28 3.82 -3.06
CA ALA A 144 5.74 3.73 -3.12
C ALA A 144 6.27 2.36 -2.72
N TYR A 145 5.72 1.76 -1.64
CA TYR A 145 6.05 0.40 -1.24
C TYR A 145 5.79 -0.60 -2.37
N SER A 146 4.59 -0.55 -2.97
CA SER A 146 4.19 -1.48 -4.03
C SER A 146 5.04 -1.38 -5.30
N CYS A 147 5.55 -0.19 -5.61
CA CYS A 147 6.41 0.00 -6.77
C CYS A 147 7.87 -0.40 -6.50
N LEU A 148 8.36 -0.20 -5.27
CA LEU A 148 9.77 -0.40 -4.93
C LEU A 148 10.08 -1.85 -4.51
N VAL A 149 9.24 -2.45 -3.66
CA VAL A 149 9.53 -3.75 -3.07
C VAL A 149 9.71 -4.87 -4.09
N PRO A 150 8.91 -4.99 -5.16
CA PRO A 150 9.14 -6.00 -6.19
C PRO A 150 10.54 -5.95 -6.79
N ARG A 151 11.09 -4.74 -6.99
CA ARG A 151 12.44 -4.54 -7.53
C ARG A 151 13.53 -4.88 -6.52
N ILE A 152 13.29 -4.63 -5.23
CA ILE A 152 14.22 -5.02 -4.16
C ILE A 152 14.29 -6.55 -4.07
N VAL A 153 13.13 -7.22 -4.03
CA VAL A 153 13.08 -8.68 -3.84
C VAL A 153 13.49 -9.46 -5.10
N SER A 154 13.41 -8.87 -6.29
CA SER A 154 13.95 -9.44 -7.53
C SER A 154 15.46 -9.19 -7.70
N GLY A 155 16.06 -8.32 -6.88
CA GLY A 155 17.46 -7.91 -6.99
C GLY A 155 17.73 -6.78 -8.00
N GLU A 156 16.73 -6.37 -8.78
CA GLU A 156 16.86 -5.29 -9.77
C GLU A 156 17.10 -3.91 -9.12
N TYR A 157 16.75 -3.75 -7.84
CA TYR A 157 17.08 -2.60 -7.02
C TYR A 157 18.02 -2.98 -5.88
N ASP A 158 19.30 -2.63 -6.00
CA ASP A 158 20.28 -2.78 -4.93
C ASP A 158 20.32 -1.49 -4.05
N PRO A 159 19.83 -1.53 -2.80
CA PRO A 159 19.76 -0.35 -1.92
C PRO A 159 21.13 0.17 -1.48
N THR A 160 22.22 -0.56 -1.74
CA THR A 160 23.57 -0.11 -1.41
C THR A 160 24.12 0.85 -2.46
N ILE A 161 23.70 0.72 -3.72
CA ILE A 161 24.20 1.50 -4.87
C ILE A 161 23.11 2.38 -5.51
N HIS A 162 21.87 1.90 -5.59
CA HIS A 162 20.79 2.61 -6.27
C HIS A 162 20.15 3.65 -5.35
N ARG A 163 19.54 4.65 -5.97
CA ARG A 163 18.76 5.70 -5.31
C ARG A 163 17.44 5.84 -6.04
N ALA A 164 16.34 5.84 -5.29
CA ALA A 164 15.01 5.99 -5.86
C ALA A 164 14.71 7.47 -6.09
N ILE A 165 14.20 7.82 -7.26
CA ILE A 165 13.79 9.17 -7.61
C ILE A 165 12.31 9.13 -7.96
N TRP A 166 11.51 9.99 -7.33
CA TRP A 166 10.07 10.02 -7.49
C TRP A 166 9.62 11.41 -7.98
N PRO A 167 9.07 11.54 -9.19
CA PRO A 167 8.41 12.78 -9.58
C PRO A 167 7.15 12.94 -8.72
N SER A 168 7.04 14.05 -7.98
CA SER A 168 5.96 14.22 -7.01
C SER A 168 5.58 15.68 -6.81
N THR A 169 4.29 15.92 -6.56
CA THR A 169 3.79 17.19 -6.00
C THR A 169 3.94 17.28 -4.47
N GLY A 170 4.56 16.28 -3.82
CA GLY A 170 4.88 16.30 -2.40
C GLY A 170 4.97 14.91 -1.76
N ASN A 171 3.82 14.30 -1.45
CA ASN A 171 3.72 13.12 -0.59
C ASN A 171 4.60 11.92 -1.05
N TYR A 172 4.60 11.57 -2.34
CA TYR A 172 5.44 10.46 -2.85
C TYR A 172 6.94 10.66 -2.55
N ALA A 173 7.45 11.89 -2.64
CA ALA A 173 8.86 12.14 -2.40
C ALA A 173 9.24 12.20 -0.91
N ARG A 174 8.26 12.32 -0.01
CA ARG A 174 8.45 12.24 1.45
C ARG A 174 8.47 10.80 1.98
N GLU A 175 8.11 9.83 1.15
CA GLU A 175 8.07 8.39 1.48
C GLU A 175 9.46 7.72 1.41
N ALA A 176 10.48 8.52 1.09
CA ALA A 176 11.89 8.18 1.13
C ALA A 176 12.30 7.62 2.50
N TRP A 177 12.32 6.30 2.64
CA TRP A 177 12.78 5.63 3.85
C TRP A 177 14.24 6.04 4.14
N PRO A 178 14.54 6.78 5.23
CA PRO A 178 15.89 7.29 5.47
C PRO A 178 16.94 6.18 5.62
N SER A 179 16.53 4.98 6.05
CA SER A 179 17.42 3.81 6.20
C SER A 179 17.66 3.03 4.89
N LEU A 180 16.79 3.16 3.88
CA LEU A 180 16.94 2.50 2.56
C LEU A 180 17.49 3.42 1.48
N ALA A 181 17.18 4.71 1.52
CA ALA A 181 17.64 5.68 0.53
C ALA A 181 18.22 6.88 1.27
N SER A 182 19.56 6.97 1.35
CA SER A 182 20.20 8.10 2.02
C SER A 182 19.96 9.44 1.30
N TRP A 183 19.38 9.45 0.09
CA TRP A 183 19.05 10.64 -0.68
C TRP A 183 17.89 10.33 -1.63
N VAL A 184 16.72 10.97 -1.43
CA VAL A 184 15.64 11.04 -2.42
C VAL A 184 15.58 12.47 -2.95
N VAL A 185 15.62 12.61 -4.27
CA VAL A 185 15.47 13.89 -4.95
C VAL A 185 14.01 14.05 -5.35
N ALA A 186 13.32 14.99 -4.69
CA ALA A 186 12.00 15.43 -5.08
C ALA A 186 12.13 16.49 -6.19
N VAL A 187 11.49 16.26 -7.34
CA VAL A 187 11.32 17.30 -8.37
C VAL A 187 9.87 17.76 -8.31
N SER A 188 9.63 18.96 -7.78
CA SER A 188 8.31 19.62 -7.78
C SER A 188 8.29 20.71 -8.85
N PRO A 189 7.28 20.76 -9.73
CA PRO A 189 7.10 21.92 -10.60
C PRO A 189 6.79 23.14 -9.73
N SER A 190 7.60 24.20 -9.83
CA SER A 190 7.32 25.48 -9.21
C SER A 190 6.14 26.13 -9.93
N SER A 191 5.03 26.35 -9.23
CA SER A 191 3.94 27.17 -9.76
C SER A 191 4.44 28.63 -9.88
N PRO A 192 4.27 29.30 -11.03
CA PRO A 192 4.61 30.71 -11.15
C PRO A 192 3.69 31.51 -10.24
N ARG A 193 4.26 32.25 -9.29
CA ARG A 193 3.51 33.22 -8.48
C ARG A 193 3.00 34.30 -9.44
N THR A 194 1.68 34.38 -9.60
CA THR A 194 0.99 35.57 -10.12
C THR A 194 0.75 36.54 -8.98
#